data_AF-A0A250FMY9-F1
#
_entry.id   AF-A0A250FMY9-F1
#
_cell.length_a   1.000
_cell.length_b   1.000
_cell.length_c   1.000
_cell.angle_alpha   90.00
_cell.angle_beta   90.00
_cell.angle_gamma   90.00
#
_symmetry.space_group_name_H-M   'P 1'
#
loop_
_entity.id
_entity.type
_entity.pdbx_description
1 polymer ?
#
loop_
_entity_poly.entity_id
_entity_poly.type
_entity_poly.pdbx_seq_one_letter_code
_entity_poly.pdbx_strand_id
1 'polypeptide(L)'
;MKKGLLFCFLLISFYSLGQASINKEKDTLSLLFAGDIMGHSPQITSAYNKTTQRYEYEPVFAKVAPIFRENDYVIANLEVTLGGKPYTGYPTFSSPNALAAACYKSGINVMVTANNHSCDRGKKGITNTLYQLDSLGIKHTGTFYDLIDRARRNLLVLRKNNIRVGILNYTYGTNGLPIPEPTLVNLLDTLQIKKDLQSAHAHRLDKLIAVVHWGVEYATKPNQAQKDMANFLLRNGVDAIIGGHPHVLQPMEKNTNDQFVAYSLGNFISNQRKRHTDGGLMVKLSFVKNKEGKTKFLIPQYYLTWVHIYQQEGKNHYEILPCAQVEKENFKGLDKESTKQIKLFIEDSRKLFLENNIGYIVEKK
;
A
#
# COMPACT_ATOMS: atom_id res chain seq x y z
N MET A 1 -50.78 -56.40 57.56
CA MET A 1 -52.13 -55.84 57.30
C MET A 1 -51.99 -54.43 56.73
N LYS A 2 -52.47 -54.20 55.49
CA LYS A 2 -52.83 -52.90 54.85
C LYS A 2 -51.69 -51.85 54.73
N LYS A 3 -51.46 -51.09 53.67
CA LYS A 3 -51.95 -50.82 52.30
C LYS A 3 -50.77 -50.00 51.69
N GLY A 4 -50.22 -50.31 50.51
CA GLY A 4 -50.70 -49.77 49.24
C GLY A 4 -50.55 -48.25 49.12
N LEU A 5 -49.47 -47.77 48.49
CA LEU A 5 -49.55 -46.58 47.62
C LEU A 5 -48.47 -46.63 46.53
N LEU A 6 -48.98 -46.70 45.30
CA LEU A 6 -48.28 -46.63 44.02
C LEU A 6 -48.10 -45.14 43.67
N PHE A 7 -46.90 -44.71 43.25
CA PHE A 7 -46.78 -43.49 42.46
C PHE A 7 -45.71 -43.66 41.38
N CYS A 8 -46.15 -43.51 40.14
CA CYS A 8 -45.38 -43.59 38.91
C CYS A 8 -44.60 -42.29 38.63
N PHE A 9 -43.42 -42.49 38.04
CA PHE A 9 -42.70 -41.68 37.05
C PHE A 9 -42.68 -40.14 37.18
N LEU A 10 -41.46 -39.59 37.25
CA LEU A 10 -40.99 -38.67 36.20
C LEU A 10 -39.46 -38.58 36.18
N LEU A 11 -38.88 -39.08 35.08
CA LEU A 11 -37.52 -38.78 34.64
C LEU A 11 -37.43 -37.29 34.33
N ILE A 12 -36.59 -36.55 35.06
CA ILE A 12 -36.08 -35.26 34.62
C ILE A 12 -34.58 -35.44 34.43
N SER A 13 -34.19 -35.69 33.18
CA SER A 13 -32.81 -35.56 32.74
C SER A 13 -32.40 -34.10 32.92
N PHE A 14 -31.43 -33.83 33.78
CA PHE A 14 -30.72 -32.55 33.76
C PHE A 14 -29.93 -32.47 32.46
N TYR A 15 -30.51 -31.81 31.45
CA TYR A 15 -29.75 -31.27 30.34
C TYR A 15 -28.76 -30.25 30.91
N SER A 16 -27.46 -30.57 30.87
CA SER A 16 -26.40 -29.59 31.09
C SER A 16 -26.34 -28.64 29.88
N LEU A 17 -27.24 -27.67 29.83
CA LEU A 17 -27.08 -26.49 29.00
C LEU A 17 -26.20 -25.51 29.77
N GLY A 18 -24.89 -25.71 29.65
CA GLY A 18 -23.86 -24.94 30.34
C GLY A 18 -22.71 -24.62 29.40
N GLN A 19 -22.98 -23.71 28.47
CA GLN A 19 -22.03 -22.89 27.71
C GLN A 19 -20.95 -23.63 26.91
N ALA A 20 -21.24 -23.77 25.62
CA ALA A 20 -20.26 -23.83 24.56
C ALA A 20 -19.12 -22.83 24.82
N SER A 21 -17.90 -23.37 24.83
CA SER A 21 -16.65 -22.62 24.80
C SER A 21 -16.60 -21.77 23.53
N ILE A 22 -17.07 -20.52 23.60
CA ILE A 22 -16.78 -19.53 22.56
C ILE A 22 -15.39 -18.96 22.86
N ASN A 23 -14.37 -19.72 22.47
CA ASN A 23 -13.02 -19.19 22.32
C ASN A 23 -13.03 -18.35 21.03
N LYS A 24 -13.67 -17.17 21.06
CA LYS A 24 -13.63 -16.22 19.94
C LYS A 24 -12.20 -15.72 19.83
N GLU A 25 -11.49 -16.17 18.80
CA GLU A 25 -10.19 -15.64 18.42
C GLU A 25 -10.23 -14.11 18.33
N LYS A 26 -9.11 -13.45 18.62
CA LYS A 26 -9.00 -11.99 18.47
C LYS A 26 -9.15 -11.64 16.99
N ASP A 27 -10.02 -10.70 16.66
CA ASP A 27 -10.13 -10.21 15.28
C ASP A 27 -8.83 -9.48 14.90
N THR A 28 -8.30 -9.80 13.72
CA THR A 28 -7.11 -9.16 13.16
C THR A 28 -7.31 -8.75 11.71
N LEU A 29 -6.67 -7.66 11.33
CA LEU A 29 -6.60 -7.17 9.95
C LEU A 29 -5.17 -6.74 9.65
N SER A 30 -4.62 -7.13 8.49
CA SER A 30 -3.30 -6.69 8.03
C SER A 30 -3.37 -5.88 6.73
N LEU A 31 -2.61 -4.78 6.70
CA LEU A 31 -2.41 -3.94 5.53
C LEU A 31 -0.92 -3.93 5.19
N LEU A 32 -0.58 -4.19 3.94
CA LEU A 32 0.78 -4.07 3.41
C LEU A 32 0.82 -2.92 2.40
N PHE A 33 1.57 -1.87 2.69
CA PHE A 33 1.76 -0.73 1.81
C PHE A 33 3.06 -0.87 1.04
N ALA A 34 3.00 -0.86 -0.28
CA ALA A 34 4.15 -0.78 -1.17
C ALA A 34 4.30 0.66 -1.70
N GLY A 35 5.54 1.03 -2.02
CA GLY A 35 5.88 2.33 -2.60
C GLY A 35 5.42 2.51 -4.05
N ASP A 36 6.13 3.38 -4.76
CA ASP A 36 5.68 3.90 -6.05
C ASP A 36 5.82 2.85 -7.17
N ILE A 37 4.72 2.61 -7.90
CA ILE A 37 4.69 1.79 -9.10
C ILE A 37 4.84 2.70 -10.32
N MET A 38 6.04 2.68 -10.90
CA MET A 38 6.41 3.48 -12.06
C MET A 38 6.61 2.62 -13.31
N GLY A 39 6.32 3.20 -14.47
CA GLY A 39 6.41 2.54 -15.79
C GLY A 39 7.27 3.31 -16.77
N HIS A 40 8.59 3.35 -16.56
CA HIS A 40 9.52 4.01 -17.50
C HIS A 40 9.61 3.24 -18.82
N SER A 41 10.02 3.92 -19.90
CA SER A 41 10.09 3.32 -21.24
C SER A 41 10.87 2.00 -21.29
N PRO A 42 12.02 1.83 -20.61
CA PRO A 42 12.72 0.53 -20.57
C PRO A 42 11.89 -0.59 -19.94
N GLN A 43 11.07 -0.31 -18.92
CA GLN A 43 10.17 -1.30 -18.30
C GLN A 43 9.02 -1.67 -19.24
N ILE A 44 8.47 -0.70 -19.98
CA ILE A 44 7.43 -0.96 -20.99
C ILE A 44 7.97 -1.84 -22.13
N THR A 45 9.16 -1.51 -22.64
CA THR A 45 9.85 -2.33 -23.64
C THR A 45 10.18 -3.73 -23.09
N SER A 46 10.61 -3.79 -21.83
CA SER A 46 10.91 -5.04 -21.14
C SER A 46 9.69 -5.96 -21.02
N ALA A 47 8.51 -5.41 -20.71
CA ALA A 47 7.29 -6.21 -20.60
C ALA A 47 6.73 -6.68 -21.95
N TYR A 48 7.08 -6.06 -23.08
CA TYR A 48 6.51 -6.44 -24.37
C TYR A 48 7.07 -7.75 -24.92
N ASN A 49 6.22 -8.78 -25.04
CA ASN A 49 6.52 -10.05 -25.67
C ASN A 49 6.17 -10.00 -27.17
N LYS A 50 7.19 -10.10 -28.03
CA LYS A 50 7.03 -10.00 -29.50
C LYS A 50 6.26 -11.17 -30.10
N THR A 51 6.33 -12.35 -29.49
CA THR A 51 5.69 -13.58 -29.97
C THR A 51 4.20 -13.55 -29.66
N THR A 52 3.83 -13.21 -28.42
CA THR A 52 2.41 -13.15 -28.01
C THR A 52 1.75 -11.82 -28.37
N GLN A 53 2.54 -10.81 -28.74
CA GLN A 53 2.12 -9.42 -28.97
C GLN A 53 1.40 -8.80 -27.75
N ARG A 54 1.79 -9.22 -26.54
CA ARG A 54 1.21 -8.78 -25.27
C ARG A 54 2.28 -8.18 -24.36
N TYR A 55 1.82 -7.39 -23.39
CA TYR A 55 2.65 -6.93 -22.29
C TYR A 55 2.51 -7.89 -21.12
N GLU A 56 3.62 -8.37 -20.60
CA GLU A 56 3.73 -9.39 -19.55
C GLU A 56 4.53 -8.80 -18.39
N TYR A 57 3.87 -8.57 -17.26
CA TYR A 57 4.46 -7.94 -16.06
C TYR A 57 4.48 -8.88 -14.86
N GLU A 58 3.82 -10.04 -14.95
CA GLU A 58 3.73 -11.02 -13.87
C GLU A 58 5.09 -11.45 -13.31
N PRO A 59 6.14 -11.70 -14.14
CA PRO A 59 7.47 -12.04 -13.61
C PRO A 59 8.07 -10.98 -12.68
N VAL A 60 7.75 -9.70 -12.90
CA VAL A 60 8.29 -8.58 -12.11
C VAL A 60 7.93 -8.73 -10.62
N PHE A 61 6.72 -9.22 -10.35
CA PHE A 61 6.17 -9.31 -8.99
C PHE A 61 6.28 -10.73 -8.40
N ALA A 62 6.87 -11.69 -9.13
CA ALA A 62 6.83 -13.10 -8.75
C ALA A 62 7.46 -13.39 -7.37
N LYS A 63 8.58 -12.73 -7.05
CA LYS A 63 9.32 -12.94 -5.79
C LYS A 63 8.66 -12.30 -4.58
N VAL A 64 7.87 -11.24 -4.77
CA VAL A 64 7.13 -10.54 -3.70
C VAL A 64 5.70 -11.07 -3.51
N ALA A 65 5.15 -11.76 -4.51
CA ALA A 65 3.79 -12.32 -4.46
C ALA A 65 3.52 -13.24 -3.24
N PRO A 66 4.46 -14.08 -2.75
CA PRO A 66 4.25 -14.82 -1.50
C PRO A 66 3.97 -13.91 -0.30
N ILE A 67 4.71 -12.80 -0.15
CA ILE A 67 4.52 -11.82 0.93
C ILE A 67 3.15 -11.15 0.79
N PHE A 68 2.71 -10.86 -0.43
CA PHE A 68 1.39 -10.26 -0.68
C PHE A 68 0.25 -11.15 -0.18
N ARG A 69 0.32 -12.46 -0.44
CA ARG A 69 -0.73 -13.42 -0.06
C ARG A 69 -0.89 -13.60 1.45
N GLU A 70 0.09 -13.19 2.25
CA GLU A 70 0.02 -13.22 3.72
C GLU A 70 -0.74 -12.04 4.34
N ASN A 71 -1.22 -11.10 3.51
CA ASN A 71 -1.86 -9.88 3.97
C ASN A 71 -3.30 -9.75 3.42
N ASP A 72 -4.19 -9.16 4.22
CA ASP A 72 -5.61 -9.03 3.85
C ASP A 72 -5.80 -8.00 2.73
N TYR A 73 -5.07 -6.89 2.84
CA TYR A 73 -5.00 -5.88 1.81
C TYR A 73 -3.57 -5.50 1.52
N VAL A 74 -3.26 -5.41 0.22
CA VAL A 74 -1.98 -4.92 -0.28
C VAL A 74 -2.28 -3.67 -1.10
N ILE A 75 -1.70 -2.55 -0.67
CA ILE A 75 -1.98 -1.21 -1.15
C ILE A 75 -0.72 -0.65 -1.80
N ALA A 76 -0.83 -0.07 -3.00
CA ALA A 76 0.30 0.59 -3.66
C ALA A 76 -0.10 1.92 -4.29
N ASN A 77 0.87 2.82 -4.47
CA ASN A 77 0.69 4.04 -5.25
C ASN A 77 0.88 3.73 -6.74
N LEU A 78 -0.19 3.89 -7.53
CA LEU A 78 -0.11 3.77 -8.98
C LEU A 78 0.28 5.12 -9.57
N GLU A 79 1.59 5.35 -9.71
CA GLU A 79 2.16 6.63 -10.16
C GLU A 79 2.36 6.68 -11.67
N VAL A 80 1.41 6.11 -12.38
CA VAL A 80 1.30 6.16 -13.83
C VAL A 80 -0.16 6.24 -14.20
N THR A 81 -0.45 6.88 -15.33
CA THR A 81 -1.77 6.70 -15.93
C THR A 81 -1.81 5.40 -16.73
N LEU A 82 -2.97 4.76 -16.79
CA LEU A 82 -3.29 3.72 -17.75
C LEU A 82 -4.01 4.35 -18.94
N GLY A 83 -3.47 5.42 -19.52
CA GLY A 83 -4.16 6.26 -20.52
C GLY A 83 -4.37 5.64 -21.91
N GLY A 84 -3.82 4.44 -22.15
CA GLY A 84 -3.80 3.77 -23.45
C GLY A 84 -2.64 4.21 -24.34
N LYS A 85 -2.60 3.68 -25.57
CA LYS A 85 -1.54 3.99 -26.54
C LYS A 85 -1.54 5.48 -26.96
N PRO A 86 -0.37 6.05 -27.32
CA PRO A 86 0.95 5.44 -27.24
C PRO A 86 1.41 5.29 -25.79
N TYR A 87 2.01 4.15 -25.45
CA TYR A 87 2.60 3.96 -24.11
C TYR A 87 3.92 4.71 -24.02
N THR A 88 4.13 5.43 -22.92
CA THR A 88 5.30 6.27 -22.70
C THR A 88 5.74 6.19 -21.25
N GLY A 89 7.05 6.29 -21.02
CA GLY A 89 7.60 6.59 -19.71
C GLY A 89 7.64 8.10 -19.42
N TYR A 90 8.58 8.49 -18.57
CA TYR A 90 8.87 9.87 -18.21
C TYR A 90 9.10 10.79 -19.44
N PRO A 91 8.65 12.06 -19.43
CA PRO A 91 8.05 12.80 -18.29
C PRO A 91 6.53 12.66 -18.14
N THR A 92 5.84 12.10 -19.13
CA THR A 92 4.38 11.93 -19.10
C THR A 92 4.01 10.47 -19.30
N PHE A 93 3.62 9.81 -18.24
CA PHE A 93 3.43 8.36 -18.22
C PHE A 93 2.10 7.93 -18.84
N SER A 94 2.15 6.87 -19.64
CA SER A 94 1.01 6.02 -19.96
C SER A 94 1.48 4.58 -20.04
N SER A 95 1.12 3.79 -19.04
CA SER A 95 1.52 2.39 -18.94
C SER A 95 0.47 1.45 -19.57
N PRO A 96 0.89 0.28 -20.09
CA PRO A 96 -0.04 -0.77 -20.48
C PRO A 96 -0.90 -1.24 -19.30
N ASN A 97 -2.20 -1.48 -19.55
CA ASN A 97 -3.14 -1.99 -18.53
C ASN A 97 -2.67 -3.31 -17.90
N ALA A 98 -1.87 -4.09 -18.62
CA ALA A 98 -1.26 -5.32 -18.14
C ALA A 98 -0.42 -5.13 -16.86
N LEU A 99 0.12 -3.92 -16.61
CA LEU A 99 0.83 -3.61 -15.37
C LEU A 99 -0.11 -3.75 -14.16
N ALA A 100 -1.29 -3.12 -14.20
CA ALA A 100 -2.27 -3.22 -13.12
C ALA A 100 -2.84 -4.65 -13.00
N ALA A 101 -3.02 -5.35 -14.12
CA ALA A 101 -3.45 -6.74 -14.10
C ALA A 101 -2.42 -7.66 -13.42
N ALA A 102 -1.12 -7.46 -13.67
CA ALA A 102 -0.05 -8.20 -12.99
C ALA A 102 0.06 -7.85 -11.50
N CYS A 103 -0.13 -6.57 -11.15
CA CYS A 103 -0.24 -6.14 -9.75
C CYS A 103 -1.37 -6.91 -9.05
N TYR A 104 -2.57 -6.96 -9.64
CA TYR A 104 -3.69 -7.71 -9.08
C TYR A 104 -3.41 -9.21 -8.94
N LYS A 105 -2.92 -9.85 -10.01
CA LYS A 105 -2.60 -11.29 -9.99
C LYS A 105 -1.51 -11.66 -8.97
N SER A 106 -0.59 -10.75 -8.67
CA SER A 106 0.44 -10.97 -7.66
C SER A 106 -0.09 -10.81 -6.23
N GLY A 107 -1.19 -10.06 -6.03
CA GLY A 107 -1.87 -9.90 -4.74
C GLY A 107 -2.20 -8.46 -4.36
N ILE A 108 -1.81 -7.45 -5.16
CA ILE A 108 -2.16 -6.05 -4.92
C ILE A 108 -3.65 -5.83 -5.21
N ASN A 109 -4.43 -5.53 -4.18
CA ASN A 109 -5.89 -5.44 -4.27
C ASN A 109 -6.45 -4.05 -3.91
N VAL A 110 -5.59 -3.10 -3.58
CA VAL A 110 -5.93 -1.68 -3.41
C VAL A 110 -4.88 -0.81 -4.12
N MET A 111 -5.33 0.23 -4.81
CA MET A 111 -4.45 1.24 -5.42
C MET A 111 -4.86 2.63 -4.96
N VAL A 112 -3.88 3.47 -4.65
CA VAL A 112 -4.10 4.91 -4.50
C VAL A 112 -3.59 5.63 -5.75
N THR A 113 -4.30 6.68 -6.18
CA THR A 113 -4.09 7.28 -7.51
C THR A 113 -3.87 8.79 -7.50
N ALA A 114 -3.99 9.48 -6.37
CA ALA A 114 -3.58 10.87 -6.24
C ALA A 114 -2.06 10.94 -6.06
N ASN A 115 -1.40 11.39 -7.12
CA ASN A 115 0.03 11.68 -7.18
C ASN A 115 0.26 12.77 -8.23
N ASN A 116 1.51 13.20 -8.40
CA ASN A 116 1.87 14.23 -9.36
C ASN A 116 1.64 13.82 -10.83
N HIS A 117 1.60 12.51 -11.12
CA HIS A 117 1.40 11.96 -12.46
C HIS A 117 -0.06 11.61 -12.80
N SER A 118 -1.02 11.88 -11.89
CA SER A 118 -2.44 11.59 -12.11
C SER A 118 -3.00 12.23 -13.39
N CYS A 119 -2.45 13.38 -13.81
CA CYS A 119 -2.95 14.18 -14.93
C CYS A 119 -2.13 14.03 -16.22
N ASP A 120 -1.13 13.16 -16.28
CA ASP A 120 -0.19 13.08 -17.43
C ASP A 120 -0.88 12.87 -18.78
N ARG A 121 -2.04 12.20 -18.79
CA ARG A 121 -2.87 11.96 -19.98
C ARG A 121 -4.23 12.65 -19.92
N GLY A 122 -4.31 13.73 -19.14
CA GLY A 122 -5.51 14.51 -18.91
C GLY A 122 -6.71 13.66 -18.51
N LYS A 123 -7.90 14.04 -18.99
CA LYS A 123 -9.16 13.39 -18.63
C LYS A 123 -9.16 11.91 -18.96
N LYS A 124 -8.68 11.55 -20.16
CA LYS A 124 -8.61 10.15 -20.61
C LYS A 124 -7.68 9.32 -19.74
N GLY A 125 -6.57 9.91 -19.27
CA GLY A 125 -5.66 9.28 -18.31
C GLY A 125 -6.38 8.88 -17.03
N ILE A 126 -7.05 9.84 -16.39
CA ILE A 126 -7.78 9.61 -15.13
C ILE A 126 -8.91 8.61 -15.35
N THR A 127 -9.82 8.87 -16.29
CA THR A 127 -11.02 8.06 -16.46
C THR A 127 -10.72 6.63 -16.92
N ASN A 128 -9.72 6.43 -17.78
CA ASN A 128 -9.32 5.07 -18.17
C ASN A 128 -8.60 4.35 -17.04
N THR A 129 -7.75 5.03 -16.26
CA THR A 129 -7.11 4.42 -15.08
C THR A 129 -8.16 3.89 -14.12
N LEU A 130 -9.15 4.72 -13.75
CA LEU A 130 -10.26 4.31 -12.89
C LEU A 130 -11.04 3.13 -13.49
N TYR A 131 -11.31 3.16 -14.80
CA TYR A 131 -12.05 2.10 -15.48
C TYR A 131 -11.29 0.76 -15.46
N GLN A 132 -9.98 0.79 -15.70
CA GLN A 132 -9.15 -0.41 -15.64
C GLN A 132 -9.12 -0.99 -14.23
N LEU A 133 -8.94 -0.14 -13.19
CA LEU A 133 -8.96 -0.59 -11.80
C LEU A 133 -10.32 -1.19 -11.41
N ASP A 134 -11.43 -0.53 -11.78
CA ASP A 134 -12.79 -1.03 -11.57
C ASP A 134 -13.01 -2.37 -12.27
N SER A 135 -12.57 -2.52 -13.53
CA SER A 135 -12.72 -3.76 -14.30
C SER A 135 -11.93 -4.95 -13.75
N LEU A 136 -10.82 -4.68 -13.05
CA LEU A 136 -10.02 -5.69 -12.36
C LEU A 136 -10.54 -5.98 -10.94
N GLY A 137 -11.51 -5.20 -10.44
CA GLY A 137 -11.99 -5.29 -9.06
C GLY A 137 -10.98 -4.78 -8.02
N ILE A 138 -9.96 -4.03 -8.44
CA ILE A 138 -9.00 -3.39 -7.55
C ILE A 138 -9.69 -2.22 -6.86
N LYS A 139 -9.67 -2.16 -5.53
CA LYS A 139 -10.23 -1.03 -4.80
C LYS A 139 -9.35 0.20 -4.99
N HIS A 140 -9.94 1.38 -5.16
CA HIS A 140 -9.12 2.58 -5.34
C HIS A 140 -9.76 3.85 -4.79
N THR A 141 -8.91 4.86 -4.55
CA THR A 141 -9.27 6.23 -4.18
C THR A 141 -8.12 7.19 -4.50
N GLY A 142 -8.42 8.49 -4.56
CA GLY A 142 -7.45 9.57 -4.80
C GLY A 142 -7.77 10.39 -6.04
N THR A 143 -8.20 9.74 -7.11
CA THR A 143 -8.75 10.38 -8.32
C THR A 143 -10.18 9.91 -8.55
N PHE A 144 -10.99 10.73 -9.22
CA PHE A 144 -12.43 10.49 -9.36
C PHE A 144 -12.94 10.93 -10.73
N TYR A 145 -14.00 10.26 -11.22
CA TYR A 145 -14.67 10.64 -12.47
C TYR A 145 -15.30 12.03 -12.39
N ASP A 146 -15.92 12.33 -11.25
CA ASP A 146 -16.64 13.55 -10.94
C ASP A 146 -16.88 13.70 -9.42
N LEU A 147 -17.61 14.74 -9.02
CA LEU A 147 -17.95 15.02 -7.62
C LEU A 147 -18.82 13.93 -6.97
N ILE A 148 -19.70 13.27 -7.74
CA ILE A 148 -20.58 12.21 -7.24
C ILE A 148 -19.73 10.98 -6.93
N ASP A 149 -18.81 10.65 -7.82
CA ASP A 149 -17.85 9.57 -7.62
C ASP A 149 -16.95 9.83 -6.41
N ARG A 150 -16.42 11.06 -6.28
CA ARG A 150 -15.66 11.48 -5.10
C ARG A 150 -16.47 11.31 -3.81
N ALA A 151 -17.72 11.78 -3.77
CA ALA A 151 -18.57 11.64 -2.60
C ALA A 151 -18.79 10.18 -2.17
N ARG A 152 -18.75 9.23 -3.12
CA ARG A 152 -18.92 7.79 -2.86
C ARG A 152 -17.63 7.08 -2.47
N ARG A 153 -16.50 7.43 -3.10
CA ARG A 153 -15.25 6.66 -3.04
C ARG A 153 -14.13 7.31 -2.26
N ASN A 154 -14.23 8.60 -1.90
CA ASN A 154 -13.13 9.33 -1.26
C ASN A 154 -12.60 8.61 -0.02
N LEU A 155 -13.48 8.33 0.93
CA LEU A 155 -13.15 7.48 2.07
C LEU A 155 -13.28 6.00 1.66
N LEU A 156 -12.16 5.38 1.33
CA LEU A 156 -12.13 3.96 1.04
C LEU A 156 -12.12 3.16 2.35
N VAL A 157 -13.19 2.43 2.64
CA VAL A 157 -13.29 1.62 3.88
C VAL A 157 -12.97 0.15 3.61
N LEU A 158 -11.84 -0.31 4.14
CA LEU A 158 -11.41 -1.71 4.15
C LEU A 158 -11.94 -2.42 5.40
N ARG A 159 -12.37 -3.68 5.27
CA ARG A 159 -13.07 -4.39 6.34
C ARG A 159 -12.71 -5.87 6.40
N LYS A 160 -12.40 -6.36 7.60
CA LYS A 160 -12.29 -7.78 7.90
C LYS A 160 -12.87 -8.03 9.28
N ASN A 161 -13.79 -8.99 9.38
CA ASN A 161 -14.55 -9.25 10.59
C ASN A 161 -15.14 -7.95 11.18
N ASN A 162 -14.86 -7.65 12.46
CA ASN A 162 -15.34 -6.45 13.14
C ASN A 162 -14.36 -5.27 13.09
N ILE A 163 -13.33 -5.30 12.24
CA ILE A 163 -12.35 -4.22 12.06
C ILE A 163 -12.65 -3.46 10.77
N ARG A 164 -12.72 -2.13 10.87
CA ARG A 164 -12.94 -1.21 9.75
C ARG A 164 -11.83 -0.16 9.70
N VAL A 165 -11.07 -0.12 8.61
CA VAL A 165 -10.00 0.85 8.41
C VAL A 165 -10.36 1.76 7.23
N GLY A 166 -10.35 3.08 7.44
CA GLY A 166 -10.52 4.05 6.36
C GLY A 166 -9.20 4.45 5.75
N ILE A 167 -9.16 4.59 4.42
CA ILE A 167 -8.02 5.11 3.65
C ILE A 167 -8.46 6.40 2.95
N LEU A 168 -7.68 7.46 3.11
CA LEU A 168 -7.76 8.69 2.32
C LEU A 168 -6.43 8.89 1.58
N ASN A 169 -6.47 9.45 0.38
CA ASN A 169 -5.27 9.69 -0.43
C ASN A 169 -5.22 11.11 -0.97
N TYR A 170 -4.03 11.73 -0.88
CA TYR A 170 -3.78 13.11 -1.27
C TYR A 170 -2.42 13.27 -1.97
N THR A 171 -2.29 14.27 -2.85
CA THR A 171 -1.02 14.66 -3.49
C THR A 171 -0.73 16.15 -3.33
N TYR A 172 0.54 16.52 -3.31
CA TYR A 172 0.97 17.93 -3.29
C TYR A 172 0.59 18.70 -4.56
N GLY A 173 0.42 18.02 -5.69
CA GLY A 173 0.13 18.64 -6.98
C GLY A 173 0.07 17.63 -8.12
N THR A 174 0.09 18.15 -9.35
CA THR A 174 -0.08 17.41 -10.62
C THR A 174 0.97 17.83 -11.68
N ASN A 175 2.20 18.11 -11.25
CA ASN A 175 3.30 18.61 -12.11
C ASN A 175 2.94 19.86 -12.94
N GLY A 176 2.08 20.73 -12.41
CA GLY A 176 1.60 21.94 -13.09
C GLY A 176 0.55 21.68 -14.17
N LEU A 177 0.13 20.44 -14.39
CA LEU A 177 -0.96 20.11 -15.31
C LEU A 177 -2.31 20.42 -14.66
N PRO A 178 -3.24 21.09 -15.39
CA PRO A 178 -4.57 21.35 -14.86
C PRO A 178 -5.34 20.04 -14.66
N ILE A 179 -6.12 19.97 -13.57
CA ILE A 179 -7.05 18.86 -13.34
C ILE A 179 -8.24 19.06 -14.30
N PRO A 180 -8.49 18.15 -15.25
CA PRO A 180 -9.46 18.37 -16.31
C PRO A 180 -10.90 18.06 -15.84
N GLU A 181 -11.83 18.98 -16.05
CA GLU A 181 -13.22 18.78 -15.65
C GLU A 181 -13.92 17.62 -16.42
N PRO A 182 -14.84 16.89 -15.77
CA PRO A 182 -15.29 17.03 -14.38
C PRO A 182 -14.45 16.23 -13.37
N THR A 183 -13.31 15.67 -13.78
CA THR A 183 -12.51 14.77 -12.92
C THR A 183 -11.93 15.51 -11.72
N LEU A 184 -11.61 14.77 -10.67
CA LEU A 184 -10.98 15.32 -9.47
C LEU A 184 -9.73 14.53 -9.10
N VAL A 185 -8.77 15.24 -8.51
CA VAL A 185 -7.61 14.69 -7.81
C VAL A 185 -7.61 15.30 -6.42
N ASN A 186 -7.47 14.48 -5.39
CA ASN A 186 -7.37 14.96 -4.02
C ASN A 186 -6.02 15.65 -3.79
N LEU A 187 -6.04 16.97 -3.67
CA LEU A 187 -4.86 17.77 -3.38
C LEU A 187 -4.63 17.93 -1.86
N LEU A 188 -3.42 18.33 -1.47
CA LEU A 188 -3.05 18.71 -0.11
C LEU A 188 -3.63 20.08 0.30
N ASP A 189 -4.95 20.20 0.24
CA ASP A 189 -5.72 21.33 0.73
C ASP A 189 -6.21 21.03 2.15
N THR A 190 -5.70 21.78 3.14
CA THR A 190 -6.01 21.53 4.56
C THR A 190 -7.47 21.78 4.92
N LEU A 191 -8.18 22.67 4.21
CA LEU A 191 -9.60 22.91 4.43
C LEU A 191 -10.44 21.74 3.93
N GLN A 192 -10.13 21.22 2.74
CA GLN A 192 -10.80 20.04 2.19
C GLN A 192 -10.47 18.78 2.99
N ILE A 193 -9.21 18.59 3.38
CA ILE A 193 -8.79 17.47 4.25
C ILE A 193 -9.56 17.52 5.57
N LYS A 194 -9.70 18.68 6.20
CA LYS A 194 -10.46 18.79 7.45
C LYS A 194 -11.92 18.34 7.29
N LYS A 195 -12.58 18.69 6.17
CA LYS A 195 -13.94 18.21 5.85
C LYS A 195 -13.97 16.70 5.61
N ASP A 196 -12.98 16.17 4.90
CA ASP A 196 -12.88 14.74 4.63
C ASP A 196 -12.68 13.93 5.94
N LEU A 197 -11.84 14.42 6.86
CA LEU A 197 -11.61 13.81 8.18
C LEU A 197 -12.87 13.88 9.06
N GLN A 198 -13.58 15.00 9.06
CA GLN A 198 -14.87 15.11 9.75
C GLN A 198 -15.90 14.10 9.22
N SER A 199 -15.99 13.94 7.90
CA SER A 199 -16.83 12.91 7.29
C SER A 199 -16.38 11.51 7.71
N ALA A 200 -15.08 11.23 7.67
CA ALA A 200 -14.52 9.94 8.07
C ALA A 200 -14.83 9.56 9.53
N HIS A 201 -14.81 10.52 10.45
CA HIS A 201 -15.18 10.29 11.86
C HIS A 201 -16.64 9.85 12.02
N ALA A 202 -17.55 10.27 11.15
CA ALA A 202 -18.95 9.83 11.18
C ALA A 202 -19.10 8.34 10.81
N HIS A 203 -18.10 7.72 10.18
CA HIS A 203 -18.16 6.32 9.75
C HIS A 203 -17.86 5.29 10.85
N ARG A 204 -17.52 5.70 12.09
CA ARG A 204 -17.17 4.79 13.20
C ARG A 204 -16.09 3.77 12.80
N LEU A 205 -14.98 4.29 12.28
CA LEU A 205 -13.83 3.49 11.89
C LEU A 205 -13.04 3.06 13.14
N ASP A 206 -12.37 1.92 13.06
CA ASP A 206 -11.40 1.49 14.07
C ASP A 206 -10.09 2.26 13.93
N LYS A 207 -9.69 2.52 12.68
CA LYS A 207 -8.48 3.27 12.31
C LYS A 207 -8.68 4.08 11.04
N LEU A 208 -8.01 5.22 10.93
CA LEU A 208 -7.97 6.06 9.74
C LEU A 208 -6.54 6.28 9.26
N ILE A 209 -6.27 6.02 7.99
CA ILE A 209 -4.95 6.11 7.38
C ILE A 209 -4.98 7.13 6.23
N ALA A 210 -3.99 8.01 6.20
CA ALA A 210 -3.74 8.89 5.06
C ALA A 210 -2.55 8.38 4.25
N VAL A 211 -2.72 8.20 2.94
CA VAL A 211 -1.62 7.92 2.00
C VAL A 211 -1.31 9.20 1.25
N VAL A 212 -0.09 9.70 1.34
CA VAL A 212 0.22 11.06 0.92
C VAL A 212 1.44 11.12 0.00
N HIS A 213 1.25 11.74 -1.15
CA HIS A 213 2.29 11.93 -2.15
C HIS A 213 2.88 13.34 -2.01
N TRP A 214 4.12 13.47 -1.50
CA TRP A 214 4.67 14.74 -0.99
C TRP A 214 6.20 14.85 -0.89
N GLY A 215 6.70 16.00 -0.46
CA GLY A 215 8.14 16.17 -0.20
C GLY A 215 8.91 16.60 -1.43
N VAL A 216 10.22 16.35 -1.42
CA VAL A 216 11.14 16.73 -2.50
C VAL A 216 11.81 15.48 -3.04
N GLU A 217 11.80 15.32 -4.36
CA GLU A 217 12.47 14.20 -5.01
C GLU A 217 13.92 14.03 -4.54
N TYR A 218 14.30 12.78 -4.28
CA TYR A 218 15.63 12.30 -3.91
C TYR A 218 16.15 12.78 -2.54
N ALA A 219 15.36 13.54 -1.78
CA ALA A 219 15.74 13.93 -0.41
C ALA A 219 15.50 12.76 0.57
N THR A 220 16.57 12.25 1.19
CA THR A 220 16.49 11.12 2.14
C THR A 220 15.98 11.51 3.54
N LYS A 221 15.73 12.81 3.77
CA LYS A 221 15.15 13.33 5.01
C LYS A 221 13.87 14.14 4.71
N PRO A 222 12.81 13.98 5.52
CA PRO A 222 11.59 14.76 5.33
C PRO A 222 11.85 16.23 5.60
N ASN A 223 11.31 17.09 4.75
CA ASN A 223 11.37 18.54 4.92
C ASN A 223 10.34 19.04 5.96
N GLN A 224 10.38 20.33 6.28
CA GLN A 224 9.47 20.90 7.29
C GLN A 224 8.00 20.82 6.86
N ALA A 225 7.69 21.04 5.57
CA ALA A 225 6.31 20.95 5.07
C ALA A 225 5.70 19.54 5.23
N GLN A 226 6.49 18.48 5.00
CA GLN A 226 6.07 17.10 5.26
C GLN A 226 5.77 16.88 6.75
N LYS A 227 6.65 17.36 7.64
CA LYS A 227 6.45 17.25 9.10
C LYS A 227 5.22 18.03 9.57
N ASP A 228 5.00 19.22 9.05
CA ASP A 228 3.84 20.06 9.39
C ASP A 228 2.53 19.43 8.92
N MET A 229 2.49 18.89 7.71
CA MET A 229 1.34 18.16 7.20
C MET A 229 1.09 16.86 7.98
N ALA A 230 2.14 16.11 8.33
CA ALA A 230 2.01 14.92 9.16
C ALA A 230 1.42 15.27 10.53
N ASN A 231 1.95 16.31 11.20
CA ASN A 231 1.42 16.81 12.46
C ASN A 231 -0.02 17.32 12.34
N PHE A 232 -0.39 17.96 11.22
CA PHE A 232 -1.76 18.37 10.96
C PHE A 232 -2.69 17.16 10.87
N LEU A 233 -2.36 16.14 10.09
CA LEU A 233 -3.15 14.92 9.92
C LEU A 233 -3.31 14.16 11.24
N LEU A 234 -2.21 13.93 11.96
CA LEU A 234 -2.20 13.21 13.25
C LEU A 234 -3.06 13.92 14.31
N ARG A 235 -2.97 15.26 14.40
CA ARG A 235 -3.78 16.04 15.36
C ARG A 235 -5.27 16.04 15.01
N ASN A 236 -5.62 15.80 13.75
CA ASN A 236 -7.02 15.74 13.29
C ASN A 236 -7.56 14.30 13.22
N GLY A 237 -6.94 13.34 13.91
CA GLY A 237 -7.51 12.00 14.10
C GLY A 237 -7.04 10.94 13.11
N VAL A 238 -6.04 11.22 12.28
CA VAL A 238 -5.38 10.17 11.48
C VAL A 238 -4.49 9.33 12.39
N ASP A 239 -4.62 8.01 12.29
CA ASP A 239 -3.86 7.04 13.08
C ASP A 239 -2.53 6.65 12.41
N ALA A 240 -2.51 6.56 11.09
CA ALA A 240 -1.29 6.26 10.34
C ALA A 240 -1.17 7.09 9.06
N ILE A 241 0.07 7.38 8.70
CA ILE A 241 0.43 8.14 7.50
C ILE A 241 1.45 7.33 6.71
N ILE A 242 1.18 7.14 5.42
CA ILE A 242 2.08 6.46 4.50
C ILE A 242 2.45 7.42 3.37
N GLY A 243 3.71 7.82 3.30
CA GLY A 243 4.23 8.76 2.32
C GLY A 243 4.88 8.09 1.11
N GLY A 244 4.85 8.78 -0.03
CA GLY A 244 5.58 8.48 -1.27
C GLY A 244 5.95 9.79 -2.00
N HIS A 245 6.47 9.71 -3.23
CA HIS A 245 7.00 10.80 -4.09
C HIS A 245 8.52 11.02 -4.07
N PRO A 246 9.25 11.06 -2.94
CA PRO A 246 10.68 11.33 -2.98
C PRO A 246 11.50 10.31 -3.79
N HIS A 247 10.92 9.17 -4.18
CA HIS A 247 11.57 8.06 -4.87
C HIS A 247 12.79 7.48 -4.14
N VAL A 248 12.96 7.83 -2.87
CA VAL A 248 13.98 7.34 -1.94
C VAL A 248 13.32 7.03 -0.60
N LEU A 249 13.97 6.21 0.21
CA LEU A 249 13.49 5.94 1.56
C LEU A 249 13.64 7.18 2.45
N GLN A 250 12.62 7.42 3.28
CA GLN A 250 12.69 8.38 4.39
C GLN A 250 12.32 7.66 5.70
N PRO A 251 12.68 8.22 6.86
CA PRO A 251 12.47 7.58 8.16
C PRO A 251 11.00 7.27 8.49
N MET A 252 10.81 6.43 9.50
CA MET A 252 9.51 6.08 10.05
C MET A 252 9.44 6.41 11.54
N GLU A 253 8.27 6.78 12.02
CA GLU A 253 8.01 7.16 13.40
C GLU A 253 6.78 6.42 13.94
N LYS A 254 6.94 5.71 15.06
CA LYS A 254 5.85 5.14 15.85
C LYS A 254 5.83 5.84 17.20
N ASN A 255 4.84 6.69 17.42
CA ASN A 255 4.73 7.46 18.66
C ASN A 255 3.99 6.68 19.77
N THR A 256 4.01 7.25 20.99
CA THR A 256 3.39 6.68 22.19
C THR A 256 1.86 6.77 22.19
N ASN A 257 1.26 7.63 21.37
CA ASN A 257 -0.20 7.79 21.21
C ASN A 257 -0.83 6.75 20.28
N ASP A 258 -0.10 5.68 20.01
CA ASP A 258 -0.47 4.65 19.06
C ASP A 258 -0.61 5.14 17.59
N GLN A 259 0.18 6.13 17.17
CA GLN A 259 0.17 6.64 15.78
C GLN A 259 1.46 6.31 15.04
N PHE A 260 1.38 6.19 13.72
CA PHE A 260 2.49 5.79 12.85
C PHE A 260 2.67 6.73 11.65
N VAL A 261 3.91 7.01 11.27
CA VAL A 261 4.25 7.75 10.05
C VAL A 261 5.38 7.03 9.33
N ALA A 262 5.21 6.75 8.04
CA ALA A 262 6.33 6.47 7.13
C ALA A 262 6.41 7.63 6.14
N TYR A 263 7.50 8.40 6.14
CA TYR A 263 7.57 9.62 5.33
C TYR A 263 7.73 9.36 3.82
N SER A 264 8.40 8.28 3.46
CA SER A 264 8.52 7.83 2.07
C SER A 264 8.87 6.35 2.02
N LEU A 265 8.11 5.59 1.24
CA LEU A 265 8.39 4.18 0.95
C LEU A 265 9.39 3.96 -0.20
N GLY A 266 9.73 5.03 -0.94
CA GLY A 266 10.57 4.95 -2.13
C GLY A 266 9.91 4.21 -3.31
N ASN A 267 10.73 3.80 -4.28
CA ASN A 267 10.26 3.11 -5.47
C ASN A 267 9.96 1.64 -5.17
N PHE A 268 8.73 1.21 -5.37
CA PHE A 268 8.46 -0.23 -5.39
C PHE A 268 8.96 -0.87 -6.69
N ILE A 269 8.71 -0.21 -7.82
CA ILE A 269 9.23 -0.61 -9.13
C ILE A 269 9.45 0.62 -10.01
N SER A 270 10.67 0.82 -10.49
CA SER A 270 11.03 1.94 -11.39
C SER A 270 12.25 1.58 -12.25
N ASN A 271 12.68 2.48 -13.16
CA ASN A 271 13.97 2.36 -13.85
C ASN A 271 15.03 3.35 -13.32
N GLN A 272 14.79 3.99 -12.18
CA GLN A 272 15.76 4.93 -11.62
C GLN A 272 16.92 4.16 -10.97
N ARG A 273 18.17 4.52 -11.29
CA ARG A 273 19.38 3.80 -10.88
C ARG A 273 20.39 4.67 -10.11
N LYS A 274 19.99 5.87 -9.69
CA LYS A 274 20.83 6.68 -8.81
C LYS A 274 20.85 6.00 -7.44
N ARG A 275 21.94 6.16 -6.69
CA ARG A 275 22.02 5.64 -5.31
C ARG A 275 20.79 6.10 -4.52
N HIS A 276 20.18 5.17 -3.77
CA HIS A 276 18.94 5.32 -3.00
C HIS A 276 17.62 5.29 -3.81
N THR A 277 17.65 5.36 -5.14
CA THR A 277 16.41 5.35 -5.96
C THR A 277 16.10 4.00 -6.60
N ASP A 278 16.97 3.02 -6.37
CA ASP A 278 16.99 1.71 -7.01
C ASP A 278 16.16 0.64 -6.28
N GLY A 279 15.54 1.01 -5.16
CA GLY A 279 14.65 0.18 -4.37
C GLY A 279 13.68 0.98 -3.52
N GLY A 280 13.01 0.27 -2.63
CA GLY A 280 11.96 0.79 -1.77
C GLY A 280 11.74 -0.10 -0.55
N LEU A 281 10.63 0.13 0.14
CA LEU A 281 10.21 -0.72 1.24
C LEU A 281 8.70 -0.99 1.18
N MET A 282 8.29 -2.11 1.75
CA MET A 282 6.89 -2.41 2.03
C MET A 282 6.64 -2.33 3.54
N VAL A 283 5.65 -1.56 3.99
CA VAL A 283 5.27 -1.48 5.43
C VAL A 283 4.04 -2.34 5.68
N LYS A 284 4.13 -3.25 6.64
CA LYS A 284 3.00 -3.99 7.20
C LYS A 284 2.50 -3.33 8.48
N LEU A 285 1.25 -2.88 8.44
CA LEU A 285 0.49 -2.45 9.62
C LEU A 285 -0.57 -3.51 9.92
N SER A 286 -0.54 -4.05 11.13
CA SER A 286 -1.51 -5.04 11.57
C SER A 286 -2.28 -4.53 12.78
N PHE A 287 -3.57 -4.85 12.82
CA PHE A 287 -4.50 -4.40 13.84
C PHE A 287 -5.02 -5.60 14.61
N VAL A 288 -5.23 -5.39 15.91
CA VAL A 288 -5.94 -6.35 16.76
C VAL A 288 -7.04 -5.61 17.50
N LYS A 289 -8.26 -6.16 17.44
CA LYS A 289 -9.39 -5.67 18.22
C LYS A 289 -9.61 -6.59 19.41
N ASN A 290 -9.54 -6.00 20.61
CA ASN A 290 -9.75 -6.75 21.85
C ASN A 290 -11.24 -6.99 22.14
N LYS A 291 -11.53 -7.74 23.21
CA LYS A 291 -12.90 -8.09 23.60
C LYS A 291 -13.73 -6.86 24.01
N GLU A 292 -13.06 -5.80 24.45
CA GLU A 292 -13.66 -4.51 24.82
C GLU A 292 -13.94 -3.61 23.61
N GLY A 293 -13.65 -4.07 22.39
CA GLY A 293 -13.90 -3.33 21.15
C GLY A 293 -12.86 -2.25 20.81
N LYS A 294 -11.75 -2.18 21.55
CA LYS A 294 -10.63 -1.28 21.28
C LYS A 294 -9.65 -1.91 20.29
N THR A 295 -9.35 -1.19 19.22
CA THR A 295 -8.39 -1.60 18.19
C THR A 295 -7.04 -0.92 18.43
N LYS A 296 -5.94 -1.69 18.37
CA LYS A 296 -4.56 -1.19 18.51
C LYS A 296 -3.69 -1.66 17.34
N PHE A 297 -2.64 -0.90 17.04
CA PHE A 297 -1.57 -1.39 16.18
C PHE A 297 -0.81 -2.52 16.90
N LEU A 298 -0.49 -3.56 16.15
CA LEU A 298 0.66 -4.40 16.45
C LEU A 298 1.94 -3.68 16.03
N ILE A 299 3.10 -4.20 16.44
CA ILE A 299 4.39 -3.64 16.08
C ILE A 299 4.49 -3.51 14.55
N PRO A 300 4.69 -2.29 14.01
CA PRO A 300 4.88 -2.10 12.57
C PRO A 300 6.07 -2.90 12.07
N GLN A 301 5.90 -3.51 10.90
CA GLN A 301 6.91 -4.33 10.26
C GLN A 301 7.23 -3.75 8.88
N TYR A 302 8.46 -3.93 8.40
CA TYR A 302 8.81 -3.56 7.03
C TYR A 302 9.67 -4.61 6.34
N TYR A 303 9.61 -4.58 5.01
CA TYR A 303 10.44 -5.39 4.12
C TYR A 303 11.20 -4.44 3.21
N LEU A 304 12.52 -4.56 3.15
CA LEU A 304 13.30 -3.88 2.12
C LEU A 304 13.14 -4.62 0.79
N THR A 305 12.93 -3.88 -0.28
CA THR A 305 12.78 -4.42 -1.64
C THR A 305 13.71 -3.68 -2.59
N TRP A 306 14.39 -4.43 -3.46
CA TRP A 306 15.32 -3.86 -4.43
C TRP A 306 14.90 -4.25 -5.85
N VAL A 307 15.01 -3.32 -6.80
CA VAL A 307 14.67 -3.58 -8.20
C VAL A 307 15.89 -4.13 -8.91
N HIS A 308 15.87 -5.42 -9.19
CA HIS A 308 16.89 -6.09 -9.97
C HIS A 308 16.59 -5.95 -11.46
N ILE A 309 17.59 -5.50 -12.21
CA ILE A 309 17.57 -5.49 -13.67
C ILE A 309 18.60 -6.51 -14.15
N TYR A 310 18.14 -7.52 -14.88
CA TYR A 310 19.01 -8.56 -15.43
C TYR A 310 18.82 -8.70 -16.93
N GLN A 311 19.82 -9.24 -17.61
CA GLN A 311 19.74 -9.51 -19.05
C GLN A 311 19.45 -10.99 -19.31
N GLN A 312 18.47 -11.23 -20.16
CA GLN A 312 18.18 -12.56 -20.70
C GLN A 312 17.76 -12.40 -22.16
N GLU A 313 18.36 -13.20 -23.04
CA GLU A 313 18.08 -13.19 -24.50
C GLU A 313 18.28 -11.79 -25.13
N GLY A 314 19.32 -11.06 -24.70
CA GLY A 314 19.65 -9.73 -25.23
C GLY A 314 18.68 -8.62 -24.82
N LYS A 315 17.81 -8.86 -23.83
CA LYS A 315 16.80 -7.92 -23.35
C LYS A 315 16.91 -7.75 -21.83
N ASN A 316 16.69 -6.53 -21.35
CA ASN A 316 16.57 -6.26 -19.92
C ASN A 316 15.23 -6.77 -19.39
N HIS A 317 15.25 -7.40 -18.23
CA HIS A 317 14.10 -7.85 -17.44
C HIS A 317 14.18 -7.23 -16.06
N TYR A 318 13.03 -7.12 -15.40
CA TYR A 318 12.91 -6.50 -14.08
C TYR A 318 12.28 -7.51 -13.13
N GLU A 319 12.79 -7.59 -11.91
CA GLU A 319 12.14 -8.27 -10.80
C GLU A 319 12.35 -7.50 -9.50
N ILE A 320 11.39 -7.61 -8.58
CA ILE A 320 11.47 -6.99 -7.26
C ILE A 320 11.95 -8.04 -6.28
N LEU A 321 13.13 -7.85 -5.70
CA LEU A 321 13.73 -8.78 -4.77
C LEU A 321 13.47 -8.37 -3.32
N PRO A 322 12.86 -9.23 -2.47
CA PRO A 322 12.89 -9.05 -1.02
C PRO A 322 14.33 -9.19 -0.52
N CYS A 323 14.91 -8.11 0.01
CA CYS A 323 16.34 -8.07 0.37
C CYS A 323 16.72 -9.16 1.38
N ALA A 324 15.88 -9.38 2.39
CA ALA A 324 16.07 -10.42 3.39
C ALA A 324 16.17 -11.84 2.80
N GLN A 325 15.35 -12.13 1.79
CA GLN A 325 15.40 -13.41 1.09
C GLN A 325 16.72 -13.55 0.33
N VAL A 326 17.16 -12.50 -0.36
CA VAL A 326 18.44 -12.49 -1.09
C VAL A 326 19.62 -12.71 -0.13
N GLU A 327 19.61 -12.08 1.05
CA GLU A 327 20.63 -12.29 2.08
C GLU A 327 20.63 -13.74 2.58
N LYS A 328 19.45 -14.32 2.85
CA LYS A 328 19.31 -15.72 3.28
C LYS A 328 19.81 -16.71 2.23
N GLU A 329 19.64 -16.38 0.95
CA GLU A 329 20.14 -17.16 -0.19
C GLU A 329 21.61 -16.85 -0.54
N ASN A 330 22.29 -16.05 0.28
CA ASN A 330 23.67 -15.62 0.09
C ASN A 330 23.92 -15.03 -1.32
N PHE A 331 22.99 -14.18 -1.79
CA PHE A 331 23.04 -13.49 -3.08
C PHE A 331 23.11 -14.41 -4.30
N LYS A 332 22.67 -15.66 -4.16
CA LYS A 332 22.68 -16.64 -5.25
C LYS A 332 21.83 -16.15 -6.43
N GLY A 333 22.39 -16.24 -7.63
CA GLY A 333 21.72 -15.86 -8.88
C GLY A 333 21.92 -14.41 -9.30
N LEU A 334 22.58 -13.58 -8.49
CA LEU A 334 22.98 -12.23 -8.88
C LEU A 334 24.39 -12.22 -9.46
N ASP A 335 24.62 -11.36 -10.46
CA ASP A 335 25.97 -11.05 -10.92
C ASP A 335 26.76 -10.22 -9.87
N LYS A 336 28.05 -10.01 -10.12
CA LYS A 336 28.94 -9.29 -9.18
C LYS A 336 28.51 -7.84 -8.93
N GLU A 337 28.04 -7.14 -9.96
CA GLU A 337 27.64 -5.74 -9.85
C GLU A 337 26.28 -5.63 -9.14
N SER A 338 25.30 -6.46 -9.54
CA SER A 338 24.00 -6.55 -8.87
C SER A 338 24.15 -6.91 -7.39
N THR A 339 25.05 -7.84 -7.05
CA THR A 339 25.38 -8.18 -5.65
C THR A 339 25.94 -6.99 -4.88
N LYS A 340 26.81 -6.19 -5.51
CA LYS A 340 27.38 -4.98 -4.89
C LYS A 340 26.32 -3.91 -4.66
N GLN A 341 25.45 -3.66 -5.64
CA GLN A 341 24.42 -2.63 -5.56
C GLN A 341 23.35 -2.95 -4.52
N ILE A 342 22.84 -4.19 -4.47
CA ILE A 342 21.84 -4.56 -3.46
C ILE A 342 22.43 -4.50 -2.05
N LYS A 343 23.71 -4.88 -1.84
CA LYS A 343 24.38 -4.73 -0.54
C LYS A 343 24.47 -3.26 -0.13
N LEU A 344 24.86 -2.39 -1.05
CA LEU A 344 24.91 -0.95 -0.81
C LEU A 344 23.53 -0.39 -0.44
N PHE A 345 22.49 -0.77 -1.18
CA PHE A 345 21.11 -0.38 -0.88
C PHE A 345 20.68 -0.84 0.53
N ILE A 346 20.94 -2.10 0.89
CA ILE A 346 20.61 -2.66 2.21
C ILE A 346 21.34 -1.90 3.32
N GLU A 347 22.64 -1.69 3.18
CA GLU A 347 23.48 -0.99 4.16
C GLU A 347 23.01 0.45 4.36
N ASP A 348 22.80 1.20 3.27
CA ASP A 348 22.32 2.57 3.33
C ASP A 348 20.94 2.67 3.97
N SER A 349 20.02 1.77 3.61
CA SER A 349 18.65 1.76 4.14
C SER A 349 18.62 1.45 5.63
N ARG A 350 19.37 0.44 6.07
CA ARG A 350 19.44 0.07 7.49
C ARG A 350 20.13 1.16 8.32
N LYS A 351 21.17 1.80 7.78
CA LYS A 351 21.83 2.94 8.43
C LYS A 351 20.85 4.12 8.60
N LEU A 352 20.13 4.49 7.55
CA LEU A 352 19.11 5.53 7.60
C LEU A 352 18.10 5.27 8.72
N PHE A 353 17.57 4.05 8.82
CA PHE A 353 16.57 3.69 9.82
C PHE A 353 17.12 3.58 11.23
N LEU A 354 18.33 3.04 11.40
CA LEU A 354 18.99 2.99 12.70
C LEU A 354 19.21 4.39 13.29
N GLU A 355 19.59 5.35 12.44
CA GLU A 355 19.91 6.71 12.87
C GLU A 355 18.67 7.60 13.06
N ASN A 356 17.58 7.36 12.32
CA ASN A 356 16.51 8.33 12.18
C ASN A 356 15.09 7.79 12.50
N ASN A 357 14.88 6.48 12.64
CA ASN A 357 13.55 5.99 13.04
C ASN A 357 13.26 6.31 14.51
N ILE A 358 12.00 6.60 14.80
CA ILE A 358 11.52 6.82 16.17
C ILE A 358 10.54 5.70 16.53
N GLY A 359 10.71 5.14 17.73
CA GLY A 359 9.86 4.06 18.24
C GLY A 359 10.25 2.68 17.72
N TYR A 360 9.47 1.67 18.10
CA TYR A 360 9.80 0.27 17.81
C TYR A 360 9.14 -0.19 16.50
N ILE A 361 9.97 -0.39 15.48
CA ILE A 361 9.60 -0.79 14.12
C ILE A 361 10.59 -1.87 13.68
N VAL A 362 10.11 -2.96 13.08
CA VAL A 362 10.91 -4.18 12.89
C VAL A 362 11.05 -4.56 11.42
N GLU A 363 12.29 -4.75 10.95
CA GLU A 363 12.55 -5.37 9.65
C GLU A 363 12.18 -6.85 9.68
N LYS A 364 11.45 -7.32 8.67
CA LYS A 364 11.16 -8.74 8.47
C LYS A 364 12.30 -9.37 7.66
N LYS A 365 13.08 -10.20 8.36
CA LYS A 365 14.19 -10.98 7.81
C LYS A 365 13.80 -12.41 7.48
#